data_AF-A0A9X4B496-F1
#
_entry.id   AF-A0A9X4B496-F1
#
_cell.length_a   1.000
_cell.length_b   1.000
_cell.length_c   1.000
_cell.angle_alpha   90.00
_cell.angle_beta   90.00
_cell.angle_gamma   90.00
#
_symmetry.space_group_name_H-M   'P 1'
#
loop_
_entity.id
_entity.type
_entity.pdbx_description
1 polymer ?
#
loop_
_entity_poly.entity_id
_entity_poly.type
_entity_poly.pdbx_seq_one_letter_code
_entity_poly.pdbx_strand_id
1 'polypeptide(L)' 'MINNRLKEIRMKEYMMKPQEFARYIDVNSKTYYSWEQGIVNPSLQTALNVAKKLNKKVEDIWYI' A
#
# COMPACT_ATOMS: atom_id res chain seq x y z
N MET A 1 -11.74 10.09 -6.98
CA MET A 1 -11.34 9.33 -5.76
C MET A 1 -10.03 8.65 -6.07
N ILE A 2 -9.08 8.59 -5.14
CA ILE A 2 -7.80 7.92 -5.38
C ILE A 2 -8.01 6.41 -5.20
N ASN A 3 -7.68 5.64 -6.23
CA ASN A 3 -7.66 4.18 -6.21
C ASN A 3 -6.27 3.66 -5.83
N ASN A 4 -6.16 2.38 -5.47
CA ASN A 4 -4.87 1.76 -5.18
C ASN A 4 -4.77 0.32 -5.69
N ARG A 5 -3.53 -0.17 -5.83
CA ARG A 5 -3.19 -1.54 -6.24
C ARG A 5 -2.59 -2.39 -5.11
N LEU A 6 -2.72 -1.97 -3.84
CA LEU A 6 -2.04 -2.63 -2.72
C LEU A 6 -2.41 -4.11 -2.58
N LYS A 7 -3.69 -4.46 -2.82
CA LYS A 7 -4.15 -5.86 -2.79
C LYS A 7 -3.49 -6.69 -3.88
N GLU A 8 -3.45 -6.15 -5.10
CA GLU A 8 -2.86 -6.80 -6.26
C GLU A 8 -1.36 -7.04 -6.04
N ILE A 9 -0.64 -5.99 -5.66
CA ILE A 9 0.80 -6.05 -5.36
C ILE A 9 1.07 -7.08 -4.26
N ARG A 10 0.35 -7.00 -3.13
CA ARG A 10 0.51 -7.94 -2.01
C ARG A 10 0.29 -9.39 -2.44
N MET A 11 -0.77 -9.66 -3.20
CA MET A 11 -1.14 -11.03 -3.57
C MET A 11 -0.27 -11.61 -4.68
N LYS A 12 0.11 -10.81 -5.68
CA LYS A 12 0.87 -11.30 -6.86
C LYS A 12 2.37 -11.34 -6.62
N GLU A 13 2.93 -10.36 -5.93
CA GLU A 13 4.39 -10.20 -5.83
C GLU A 13 4.95 -10.74 -4.51
N TYR A 14 4.17 -10.68 -3.43
CA TYR A 14 4.66 -11.01 -2.08
C TYR A 14 3.96 -12.23 -1.45
N MET A 15 2.73 -12.54 -1.87
CA MET A 15 1.89 -13.61 -1.33
C MET A 15 1.74 -13.57 0.20
N MET A 16 1.76 -12.36 0.77
CA MET A 16 1.72 -12.14 2.22
C MET A 16 0.29 -11.94 2.74
N LYS A 17 0.06 -12.31 4.00
CA LYS A 17 -1.14 -11.88 4.73
C LYS A 17 -1.11 -10.36 4.92
N PRO A 18 -2.28 -9.68 5.02
CA PRO A 18 -2.34 -8.23 5.18
C PRO A 18 -1.45 -7.68 6.32
N GLN A 19 -1.41 -8.36 7.46
CA GLN A 19 -0.62 -7.94 8.63
C GLN A 19 0.89 -8.13 8.43
N GLU A 20 1.30 -9.10 7.61
CA GLU A 20 2.71 -9.31 7.24
C GLU A 20 3.15 -8.23 6.27
N PHE A 21 2.34 -7.96 5.25
CA PHE A 21 2.63 -6.93 4.27
C PHE A 21 2.63 -5.51 4.88
N ALA A 22 1.71 -5.23 5.80
CA ALA A 22 1.69 -3.97 6.55
C ALA A 22 3.02 -3.75 7.30
N ARG A 23 3.50 -4.78 8.01
CA ARG A 23 4.80 -4.74 8.70
C ARG A 23 5.96 -4.58 7.71
N TYR A 24 5.92 -5.26 6.57
CA TYR A 24 6.95 -5.15 5.53
C TYR A 24 7.08 -3.71 4.99
N ILE A 25 5.95 -3.02 4.79
CA ILE A 25 5.92 -1.63 4.32
C ILE A 25 5.99 -0.59 5.45
N ASP A 26 6.32 -0.98 6.69
CA ASP A 26 6.39 -0.16 7.91
C ASP A 26 5.11 0.61 8.25
N VAL A 27 3.95 -0.03 8.13
CA VAL A 27 2.67 0.56 8.52
C VAL A 27 1.91 -0.38 9.44
N ASN A 28 1.06 0.18 10.30
CA ASN A 28 0.20 -0.67 11.13
C ASN A 28 -0.88 -1.34 10.28
N SER A 29 -1.32 -2.52 10.72
CA SER A 29 -2.29 -3.34 9.98
C SER A 29 -3.62 -2.62 9.74
N LYS A 30 -4.12 -1.82 10.71
CA LYS A 30 -5.40 -1.11 10.57
C LYS A 30 -5.34 -0.08 9.45
N THR A 31 -4.26 0.70 9.40
CA THR A 31 -3.99 1.67 8.33
C THR A 31 -3.90 0.97 6.98
N TYR A 32 -3.17 -0.15 6.90
CA TYR A 32 -3.09 -0.93 5.68
C TYR A 32 -4.46 -1.43 5.20
N TYR A 33 -5.28 -1.99 6.10
CA TYR A 33 -6.64 -2.43 5.76
C TYR A 33 -7.48 -1.27 5.20
N SER A 34 -7.45 -0.10 5.83
CA SER A 34 -8.18 1.08 5.33
C SER A 34 -7.71 1.52 3.95
N TRP A 35 -6.40 1.42 3.66
CA TRP A 35 -5.87 1.73 2.33
C TRP A 35 -6.27 0.67 1.30
N GLU A 36 -6.11 -0.62 1.60
CA GLU A 36 -6.48 -1.70 0.66
C GLU A 36 -7.96 -1.64 0.27
N GLN A 37 -8.83 -1.22 1.19
CA GLN A 37 -10.27 -1.02 0.95
C GLN A 37 -10.62 0.35 0.32
N GLY A 38 -9.64 1.25 0.14
CA GLY A 38 -9.87 2.59 -0.41
C GLY A 38 -10.65 3.54 0.50
N ILE A 39 -10.72 3.25 1.80
CA ILE A 39 -11.46 4.06 2.79
C ILE A 39 -10.69 5.35 3.12
N VAL A 40 -9.36 5.24 3.23
CA VAL A 40 -8.47 6.36 3.57
C VAL A 40 -7.30 6.36 2.61
N ASN A 41 -6.83 7.56 2.26
CA ASN A 41 -5.64 7.73 1.45
C ASN A 41 -4.42 8.01 2.33
N PRO A 42 -3.22 7.54 1.95
CA PRO A 42 -2.00 7.91 2.65
C PRO A 42 -1.70 9.41 2.48
N SER A 43 -0.88 9.96 3.38
CA SER A 43 -0.20 11.23 3.10
C SER A 43 0.82 11.04 1.97
N LEU A 44 1.20 12.13 1.29
CA LEU A 44 2.23 12.09 0.25
C LEU A 44 3.55 11.49 0.75
N GLN A 45 4.00 11.91 1.95
CA GLN A 45 5.22 11.38 2.56
C GLN A 45 5.14 9.87 2.78
N THR A 46 4.01 9.39 3.27
CA THR A 46 3.77 7.96 3.50
C THR A 46 3.73 7.19 2.19
N ALA A 47 3.05 7.70 1.16
CA ALA A 47 2.98 7.09 -0.16
C ALA A 47 4.37 6.95 -0.80
N LEU A 48 5.21 7.99 -0.70
CA LEU A 48 6.61 7.97 -1.17
C LEU A 48 7.46 6.93 -0.43
N ASN A 49 7.31 6.83 0.90
CA ASN A 49 8.05 5.85 1.69
C ASN A 49 7.68 4.41 1.29
N VAL A 50 6.39 4.14 1.11
CA VAL A 50 5.91 2.82 0.66
C VAL A 50 6.38 2.53 -0.76
N ALA A 51 6.30 3.50 -1.67
CA ALA A 51 6.77 3.36 -3.04
C ALA A 51 8.26 3.01 -3.11
N LYS A 52 9.08 3.68 -2.30
CA LYS A 52 10.51 3.37 -2.16
C LYS A 52 10.75 1.93 -1.67
N LYS A 53 9.98 1.47 -0.68
CA LYS A 53 10.11 0.09 -0.16
C LYS A 53 9.69 -0.97 -1.17
N LEU A 54 8.65 -0.69 -1.94
CA LEU A 54 8.15 -1.59 -2.97
C LEU A 54 8.96 -1.51 -4.28
N ASN A 55 9.93 -0.60 -4.35
CA ASN A 55 10.70 -0.28 -5.55
C ASN A 55 9.79 0.00 -6.77
N LYS A 56 8.77 0.85 -6.56
CA LYS A 56 7.77 1.26 -7.55
C LYS A 56 7.61 2.77 -7.53
N LYS A 57 6.98 3.33 -8.58
CA LYS A 57 6.53 4.72 -8.52
C LYS A 57 5.26 4.83 -7.68
N VAL A 58 4.95 6.03 -7.20
CA VAL A 58 3.73 6.25 -6.42
C VAL A 58 2.50 5.98 -7.27
N GLU A 59 2.52 6.41 -8.54
CA GLU A 59 1.45 6.21 -9.52
C GLU A 59 1.20 4.74 -9.88
N ASP A 60 2.19 3.86 -9.70
CA ASP A 60 2.01 2.41 -9.87
C ASP A 60 1.21 1.79 -8.71
N ILE A 61 1.13 2.49 -7.57
CA ILE A 61 0.47 2.00 -6.35
C ILE A 61 -0.85 2.75 -6.12
N TRP A 62 -0.88 4.07 -6.28
CA TRP A 62 -2.05 4.94 -6.09
C TRP A 62 -2.28 5.81 -7.33
N TYR A 63 -3.51 5.83 -7.84
CA TYR A 63 -3.86 6.50 -9.10
C TYR A 63 -5.26 7.14 -9.04
N ILE A 64 -5.53 8.07 -9.97
CA ILE A 64 -6.85 8.73 -10.13
C ILE A 64 -7.64 8.03 -11.24
#